data_AF-A0A191HSK8-F1
#
_entry.id   AF-A0A191HSK8-F1
#
_cell.length_a   1.000
_cell.length_b   1.000
_cell.length_c   1.000
_cell.angle_alpha   90.00
_cell.angle_beta   90.00
_cell.angle_gamma   90.00
#
_symmetry.space_group_name_H-M   'P 1'
#
loop_
_entity.id
_entity.type
_entity.pdbx_description
1 polymer ?
#
loop_
_entity_poly.entity_id
_entity_poly.type
_entity_poly.pdbx_seq_one_letter_code
_entity_poly.pdbx_strand_id
1 'polypeptide(L)'
;MLGYDTTLYAQWQQNKHTVSFNGTSGQGIMNLITLIERESQNLPKNEFLSDENTFIGWSTQEDGNIEYTDEALFTMGTSDVTLYAVWEKIDITYTLAWKNVNRVDRKSEIKF
;
A
#
# COMPACT_ATOMS: atom_id res chain seq x y z
N MET A 1 -54.68 -7.44 -36.29
CA MET A 1 -53.26 -7.82 -36.11
C MET A 1 -53.00 -7.78 -34.61
N LEU A 2 -52.90 -8.93 -33.93
CA LEU A 2 -52.65 -8.96 -32.49
C LEU A 2 -51.15 -8.73 -32.29
N GLY A 3 -50.77 -7.65 -31.58
CA GLY A 3 -49.39 -7.39 -31.19
C GLY A 3 -48.98 -8.38 -30.11
N TYR A 4 -47.86 -9.06 -30.32
CA TYR A 4 -47.26 -9.91 -29.29
C TYR A 4 -46.32 -9.05 -28.46
N ASP A 5 -46.62 -8.89 -27.16
CA ASP A 5 -45.68 -8.28 -26.24
C ASP A 5 -44.57 -9.29 -25.92
N THR A 6 -43.31 -8.89 -26.16
CA THR A 6 -42.13 -9.68 -25.81
C THR A 6 -41.56 -9.14 -24.51
N THR A 7 -41.64 -9.92 -23.44
CA THR A 7 -40.98 -9.57 -22.17
C THR A 7 -39.52 -10.01 -22.24
N LEU A 8 -38.59 -9.05 -22.22
CA LEU A 8 -37.16 -9.32 -22.12
C LEU A 8 -36.74 -9.37 -20.64
N TYR A 9 -36.03 -10.42 -20.24
CA TYR A 9 -35.39 -10.50 -18.92
C TYR A 9 -33.91 -10.23 -19.07
N ALA A 10 -33.39 -9.22 -18.35
CA ALA A 10 -31.95 -9.02 -18.24
C ALA A 10 -31.37 -10.07 -17.29
N GLN A 11 -30.34 -10.80 -17.73
CA GLN A 11 -29.49 -11.61 -16.87
C GLN A 11 -28.23 -10.82 -16.53
N TRP A 12 -28.05 -10.49 -15.26
CA TRP A 12 -26.90 -9.72 -14.80
C TRP A 12 -25.85 -10.67 -14.23
N GLN A 13 -24.75 -10.86 -14.94
CA GLN A 13 -23.53 -11.43 -14.36
C GLN A 13 -22.72 -10.29 -13.75
N GLN A 14 -22.30 -10.44 -12.50
CA GLN A 14 -21.45 -9.45 -11.84
C GLN A 14 -20.04 -9.53 -12.42
N ASN A 15 -19.56 -8.44 -12.99
CA ASN A 15 -18.17 -8.28 -13.36
C ASN A 15 -17.35 -8.09 -12.08
N LYS A 16 -16.48 -9.05 -11.78
CA LYS A 16 -15.65 -9.07 -10.58
C LYS A 16 -14.19 -8.99 -10.97
N HIS A 17 -13.44 -8.25 -10.18
CA HIS A 17 -12.00 -8.07 -10.32
C HIS A 17 -11.32 -8.24 -8.97
N THR A 18 -10.03 -8.51 -9.01
CA THR A 18 -9.19 -8.74 -7.84
C THR A 18 -8.32 -7.54 -7.53
N VAL A 19 -8.13 -7.27 -6.24
CA VAL A 19 -7.06 -6.40 -5.75
C VAL A 19 -6.06 -7.30 -5.06
N SER A 20 -4.85 -7.36 -5.60
CA SER A 20 -3.71 -8.03 -5.00
C SER A 20 -2.78 -7.02 -4.33
N PHE A 21 -2.00 -7.48 -3.36
CA PHE A 21 -1.11 -6.64 -2.56
C PHE A 21 0.32 -7.14 -2.69
N ASN A 22 1.22 -6.24 -3.05
CA ASN A 22 2.65 -6.49 -3.13
C ASN A 22 3.35 -5.64 -2.05
N GLY A 23 4.09 -6.29 -1.15
CA GLY A 23 4.84 -5.62 -0.10
C GLY A 23 6.04 -4.81 -0.60
N THR A 24 6.38 -4.89 -1.88
CA THR A 24 7.59 -4.32 -2.48
C THR A 24 8.83 -4.87 -1.78
N SER A 25 9.47 -4.10 -0.89
CA SER A 25 10.58 -4.55 -0.05
C SER A 25 10.14 -5.11 1.31
N GLY A 26 8.87 -4.92 1.68
CA GLY A 26 8.28 -5.44 2.91
C GLY A 26 8.15 -6.97 2.91
N GLN A 27 8.23 -7.56 4.09
CA GLN A 27 8.11 -9.00 4.32
C GLN A 27 6.70 -9.37 4.75
N GLY A 28 6.22 -10.54 4.32
CA GLY A 28 4.87 -11.03 4.66
C GLY A 28 4.07 -11.37 3.42
N ILE A 29 2.80 -11.71 3.62
CA ILE A 29 1.81 -11.95 2.57
C ILE A 29 0.47 -11.39 3.03
N MET A 30 -0.36 -10.96 2.08
CA MET A 30 -1.74 -10.55 2.33
C MET A 30 -2.67 -11.31 1.40
N ASN A 31 -3.88 -11.61 1.85
CA ASN A 31 -4.91 -12.17 0.98
C ASN A 31 -5.38 -11.10 -0.01
N LEU A 32 -5.57 -11.51 -1.27
CA LEU A 32 -6.28 -10.67 -2.23
C LEU A 32 -7.74 -10.48 -1.81
N ILE A 33 -8.34 -9.39 -2.28
CA ILE A 33 -9.79 -9.16 -2.17
C ILE A 33 -10.43 -9.20 -3.55
N THR A 34 -11.71 -9.55 -3.62
CA THR A 34 -12.49 -9.55 -4.87
C THR A 34 -13.64 -8.58 -4.71
N LEU A 35 -13.78 -7.64 -5.65
CA LEU A 35 -14.85 -6.65 -5.66
C LEU A 35 -15.57 -6.66 -7.00
N ILE A 36 -16.86 -6.30 -6.98
CA ILE A 36 -17.63 -6.07 -8.19
C ILE A 36 -17.20 -4.71 -8.77
N GLU A 37 -17.24 -4.56 -10.10
CA GLU A 37 -17.01 -3.26 -10.75
C GLU A 37 -17.83 -2.14 -10.08
N ARG A 38 -17.18 -1.01 -9.78
CA ARG A 38 -17.76 0.17 -9.12
C ARG A 38 -18.17 -0.03 -7.66
N GLU A 39 -18.01 -1.23 -7.11
CA GLU A 39 -18.14 -1.46 -5.67
C GLU A 39 -17.00 -0.75 -4.94
N SER A 40 -17.28 -0.26 -3.73
CA SER A 40 -16.28 0.35 -2.87
C SER A 40 -16.18 -0.39 -1.56
N GLN A 41 -14.95 -0.64 -1.12
CA GLN A 41 -14.64 -1.29 0.15
C GLN A 41 -13.38 -0.65 0.73
N ASN A 42 -13.29 -0.56 2.05
CA ASN A 42 -12.02 -0.26 2.69
C ASN A 42 -11.01 -1.37 2.37
N LEU A 43 -9.78 -0.97 2.07
CA LEU A 43 -8.66 -1.90 1.98
C LEU A 43 -8.46 -2.59 3.34
N PRO A 44 -8.02 -3.86 3.37
CA PRO A 44 -7.58 -4.46 4.61
C PRO A 44 -6.36 -3.70 5.16
N LYS A 45 -6.22 -3.72 6.47
CA LYS A 45 -5.02 -3.21 7.15
C LYS A 45 -3.76 -3.87 6.58
N ASN A 46 -2.71 -3.10 6.37
CA ASN A 46 -1.41 -3.62 5.96
C ASN A 46 -0.88 -4.70 6.94
N GLU A 47 -0.44 -5.84 6.40
CA GLU A 47 0.22 -6.93 7.16
C GLU A 47 1.71 -7.08 6.83
N PHE A 48 2.24 -6.33 5.84
CA PHE A 48 3.66 -6.36 5.54
C PHE A 48 4.47 -5.64 6.63
N LEU A 49 5.66 -6.16 6.90
CA LEU A 49 6.58 -5.65 7.92
C LEU A 49 7.93 -5.23 7.28
N SER A 50 8.54 -4.18 7.82
CA SER A 50 9.91 -3.78 7.50
C SER A 50 10.58 -3.26 8.77
N ASP A 51 11.82 -3.70 9.03
CA ASP A 51 12.60 -3.22 10.18
C ASP A 51 13.27 -1.86 9.91
N GLU A 52 13.43 -1.50 8.63
CA GLU A 52 14.14 -0.28 8.21
C GLU A 52 13.19 0.82 7.72
N ASN A 53 11.90 0.52 7.53
CA ASN A 53 10.95 1.43 6.93
C ASN A 53 9.57 1.41 7.61
N THR A 54 8.89 2.54 7.55
CA THR A 54 7.49 2.71 7.97
C THR A 54 6.58 2.67 6.76
N PHE A 55 5.53 1.87 6.81
CA PHE A 55 4.50 1.85 5.76
C PHE A 55 3.76 3.19 5.75
N ILE A 56 3.64 3.82 4.58
CA ILE A 56 3.00 5.13 4.42
C ILE A 56 1.77 5.11 3.49
N GLY A 57 1.57 4.02 2.74
CA GLY A 57 0.39 3.84 1.90
C GLY A 57 0.63 2.91 0.72
N TRP A 58 -0.34 2.88 -0.19
CA TRP A 58 -0.36 2.06 -1.40
C TRP A 58 -0.31 2.91 -2.66
N SER A 59 0.34 2.37 -3.69
CA SER A 59 0.40 2.90 -5.05
C SER A 59 -0.11 1.87 -6.05
N THR A 60 -0.73 2.28 -7.15
CA THR A 60 -1.06 1.38 -8.28
C THR A 60 0.15 1.08 -9.19
N GLN A 61 1.30 1.69 -8.91
CA GLN A 61 2.56 1.50 -9.63
C GLN A 61 3.67 1.11 -8.64
N GLU A 62 4.59 0.24 -9.05
CA GLU A 62 5.62 -0.36 -8.19
C GLU A 62 6.50 0.66 -7.45
N ASP A 63 6.85 1.77 -8.10
CA ASP A 63 7.60 2.91 -7.52
C ASP A 63 6.81 4.22 -7.59
N GLY A 64 5.48 4.14 -7.51
CA GLY A 64 4.60 5.30 -7.62
C GLY A 64 4.46 6.11 -6.32
N ASN A 65 3.80 7.26 -6.43
CA ASN A 65 3.41 8.05 -5.27
C ASN A 65 2.26 7.36 -4.51
N ILE A 66 2.09 7.68 -3.23
CA ILE A 66 0.96 7.20 -2.44
C ILE A 66 -0.35 7.69 -3.06
N GLU A 67 -1.24 6.76 -3.36
CA GLU A 67 -2.60 7.01 -3.84
C GLU A 67 -3.65 6.68 -2.77
N TYR A 68 -3.35 5.70 -1.90
CA TYR A 68 -4.26 5.23 -0.86
C TYR A 68 -3.52 5.10 0.48
N THR A 69 -4.03 5.70 1.55
CA THR A 69 -3.52 5.43 2.90
C THR A 69 -3.91 4.02 3.37
N ASP A 70 -3.37 3.57 4.49
CA ASP A 70 -3.83 2.31 5.11
C ASP A 70 -5.35 2.35 5.35
N GLU A 71 -6.02 1.22 5.12
CA GLU A 71 -7.46 1.05 5.26
C GLU A 71 -8.34 2.06 4.47
N ALA A 72 -7.78 2.74 3.47
CA ALA A 72 -8.51 3.72 2.66
C ALA A 72 -9.67 3.07 1.89
N LEU A 73 -10.70 3.87 1.58
CA LEU A 73 -11.79 3.45 0.71
C LEU A 73 -11.27 3.29 -0.72
N PHE A 74 -11.38 2.08 -1.26
CA PHE A 74 -11.01 1.75 -2.63
C PHE A 74 -12.26 1.43 -3.44
N THR A 75 -12.37 2.03 -4.63
CA THR A 75 -13.45 1.74 -5.60
C THR A 75 -12.90 0.92 -6.75
N MET A 76 -13.51 -0.24 -7.01
CA MET A 76 -13.05 -1.13 -8.07
C MET A 76 -13.31 -0.54 -9.46
N GLY A 77 -12.27 -0.59 -10.29
CA GLY A 77 -12.32 -0.24 -11.71
C GLY A 77 -12.89 -1.38 -12.57
N THR A 78 -12.38 -1.49 -13.79
CA THR A 78 -12.83 -2.47 -14.80
C THR A 78 -11.80 -3.58 -15.07
N SER A 79 -10.79 -3.71 -14.21
CA SER A 79 -9.75 -4.72 -14.32
C SER A 79 -9.16 -5.04 -12.95
N ASP A 80 -8.44 -6.16 -12.88
CA ASP A 80 -7.58 -6.48 -11.74
C ASP A 80 -6.57 -5.38 -11.47
N VAL A 81 -6.20 -5.21 -10.20
CA VAL A 81 -5.24 -4.22 -9.71
C VAL A 81 -4.25 -4.88 -8.77
N THR A 82 -2.98 -4.47 -8.86
CA THR A 82 -1.98 -4.74 -7.83
C THR A 82 -1.66 -3.43 -7.13
N LEU A 83 -1.79 -3.42 -5.80
CA LEU A 83 -1.35 -2.32 -4.95
C LEU A 83 0.03 -2.63 -4.39
N TYR A 84 0.94 -1.69 -4.57
CA TYR A 84 2.34 -1.78 -4.15
C TYR A 84 2.54 -0.93 -2.90
N ALA A 85 3.13 -1.54 -1.88
CA ALA A 85 3.39 -0.86 -0.62
C ALA A 85 4.46 0.22 -0.82
N VAL A 86 4.15 1.43 -0.35
CA VAL A 86 5.06 2.56 -0.31
C VAL A 86 5.58 2.72 1.11
N TRP A 87 6.89 2.91 1.23
CA TRP A 87 7.62 2.87 2.48
C TRP A 87 8.45 4.16 2.67
N GLU A 88 8.48 4.68 3.90
CA GLU A 88 9.38 5.76 4.31
C GLU A 88 10.49 5.20 5.19
N LYS A 89 11.75 5.53 4.88
CA LYS A 89 12.90 5.03 5.64
C LYS A 89 12.88 5.57 7.07
N ILE A 90 13.16 4.71 8.03
CA ILE A 90 13.33 5.09 9.43
C ILE A 90 14.73 5.72 9.61
N ASP A 91 14.77 7.02 9.92
CA ASP A 91 16.02 7.71 10.22
C ASP A 91 16.44 7.48 11.68
N ILE A 92 17.37 6.56 11.90
CA ILE A 92 17.99 6.34 13.22
C ILE A 92 19.23 7.23 13.35
N THR A 93 19.12 8.33 14.08
CA THR A 93 20.29 9.13 14.46
C THR A 93 20.93 8.57 15.72
N TYR A 94 22.14 8.00 15.61
CA TYR A 94 22.95 7.65 16.79
C TYR A 94 23.68 8.89 17.31
N THR A 95 23.20 9.48 18.40
CA THR A 95 24.00 10.43 19.19
C THR A 95 25.07 9.67 19.99
N LEU A 96 26.30 9.67 19.49
CA LEU A 96 27.48 9.27 20.26
C LEU A 96 27.73 10.31 21.36
N ALA A 97 27.21 10.05 22.57
CA ALA A 97 27.58 10.78 23.76
C ALA A 97 28.97 10.33 24.23
N TRP A 98 30.02 10.99 23.75
CA TRP A 98 31.35 10.85 24.34
C TRP A 98 31.30 11.42 25.76
N LYS A 99 31.20 10.54 26.76
CA LYS A 99 31.46 10.93 28.15
C LYS A 99 32.98 11.10 28.28
N ASN A 100 33.45 12.33 28.09
CA ASN A 100 34.81 12.71 28.46
C ASN A 100 34.94 12.54 29.98
N VAL A 101 35.33 11.35 30.43
CA VAL A 101 35.96 11.17 31.73
C VAL A 101 37.38 11.72 31.57
N ASN A 102 37.49 13.04 31.70
CA ASN A 102 38.70 13.84 31.80
C ASN A 102 40.02 13.11 31.46
N ARG A 103 40.48 13.27 30.22
CA ARG A 103 41.93 13.37 29.95
C ARG A 103 42.19 14.24 28.71
N VAL A 104 42.48 15.51 29.01
CA VAL A 104 43.21 16.54 28.25
C VAL A 104 43.36 16.32 26.73
N ASP A 105 42.63 17.15 26.01
CA ASP A 105 42.94 17.87 24.77
C ASP A 105 43.55 17.10 23.58
N ARG A 106 42.77 17.00 22.49
CA ARG A 106 43.12 17.57 21.17
C ARG A 106 41.92 17.45 20.22
N LYS A 107 41.44 18.60 19.72
CA LYS A 107 40.44 18.69 18.65
C LYS A 107 41.00 18.07 17.36
N SER A 108 40.22 17.21 16.72
CA SER A 108 40.29 17.01 15.27
C SER A 108 38.87 16.89 14.72
N GLU A 109 38.46 17.89 13.95
CA GLU A 109 37.25 17.88 13.14
C GLU A 109 37.44 16.89 11.99
N ILE A 110 36.52 15.93 11.83
CA ILE A 110 36.39 15.17 10.59
C ILE A 110 35.18 15.76 9.87
N LYS A 111 35.44 16.39 8.72
CA LYS A 111 34.41 16.78 7.75
C LYS A 111 34.13 15.58 6.85
N PHE A 112 32.85 15.27 6.67
CA PHE A 112 32.36 14.63 5.45
C PHE A 112 31.55 15.67 4.69
#